data_AF-A0A954FHA6-F1
#
_entry.id   AF-A0A954FHA6-F1
#
_cell.length_a   1.000
_cell.length_b   1.000
_cell.length_c   1.000
_cell.angle_alpha   90.00
_cell.angle_beta   90.00
_cell.angle_gamma   90.00
#
_symmetry.space_group_name_H-M   'P 1'
#
loop_
_entity.id
_entity.type
_entity.pdbx_description
1 polymer ?
#
loop_
_entity_poly.entity_id
_entity_poly.type
_entity_poly.pdbx_seq_one_letter_code
_entity_poly.pdbx_strand_id
1 'polypeptide(L)' 'MPEILTTGQAAALLNRQPHQVRRVFDEMWPDTPRAGQNRLIKPEQLPELAAAIAERYQASQVTR' A
#
# COMPACT_ATOMS: atom_id res chain seq x y z
N MET A 1 9.83 2.55 15.38
CA MET A 1 9.25 1.96 14.15
C MET A 1 10.25 2.15 13.01
N PRO A 2 10.30 1.27 12.00
CA PRO A 2 11.16 1.46 10.84
C PRO A 2 10.83 2.80 10.17
N GLU A 3 11.84 3.57 9.77
CA GLU A 3 11.65 4.84 9.05
C GLU A 3 11.06 4.64 7.65
N ILE A 4 11.30 3.45 7.08
CA ILE A 4 10.79 3.05 5.78
C ILE A 4 10.33 1.60 5.85
N LEU A 5 9.14 1.36 5.28
CA LEU A 5 8.52 0.06 5.13
C LEU A 5 8.64 -0.40 3.69
N THR A 6 8.91 -1.68 3.52
CA THR A 6 8.74 -2.37 2.24
C THR A 6 7.27 -2.63 1.97
N THR A 7 6.91 -2.89 0.71
CA THR A 7 5.54 -3.31 0.32
C THR A 7 5.05 -4.50 1.14
N GLY A 8 5.92 -5.48 1.43
CA GLY A 8 5.56 -6.66 2.22
C GLY A 8 5.23 -6.32 3.68
N GLN A 9 6.01 -5.43 4.30
CA GLN A 9 5.75 -4.96 5.66
C GLN A 9 4.46 -4.13 5.72
N ALA A 10 4.24 -3.22 4.77
CA ALA A 10 3.01 -2.45 4.68
C ALA A 10 1.79 -3.37 4.48
N ALA A 11 1.91 -4.39 3.62
CA ALA A 11 0.84 -5.37 3.39
C ALA A 11 0.48 -6.17 4.64
N ALA A 12 1.48 -6.60 5.43
CA ALA A 12 1.26 -7.27 6.70
C ALA A 12 0.55 -6.37 7.72
N LEU A 13 0.95 -5.10 7.82
CA LEU A 13 0.34 -4.13 8.73
C LEU A 13 -1.10 -3.77 8.35
N LEU A 14 -1.38 -3.67 7.05
CA LEU A 14 -2.70 -3.32 6.53
C LEU A 14 -3.64 -4.53 6.41
N ASN A 15 -3.14 -5.76 6.69
CA ASN A 15 -3.85 -7.01 6.45
C ASN A 15 -4.42 -7.07 5.01
N ARG A 16 -3.53 -6.86 4.03
CA ARG A 16 -3.85 -6.81 2.60
C ARG A 16 -2.84 -7.60 1.78
N GLN A 17 -3.19 -7.92 0.54
CA GLN A 17 -2.28 -8.62 -0.36
C GLN A 17 -1.19 -7.66 -0.89
N PRO A 18 0.09 -8.08 -0.96
CA PRO A 18 1.18 -7.20 -1.40
C PRO A 18 0.98 -6.56 -2.78
N HIS A 19 0.30 -7.24 -3.70
CA HIS A 19 0.02 -6.70 -5.03
C HIS A 19 -1.00 -5.55 -5.02
N GLN A 20 -1.96 -5.56 -4.09
CA GLN A 20 -2.94 -4.49 -3.91
C GLN A 20 -2.24 -3.23 -3.41
N VAL A 21 -1.40 -3.39 -2.37
CA VAL A 21 -0.58 -2.32 -1.81
C VAL A 21 0.34 -1.74 -2.88
N ARG A 22 1.04 -2.61 -3.63
CA ARG A 22 1.93 -2.19 -4.73
C ARG A 22 1.19 -1.32 -5.74
N ARG A 23 0.04 -1.79 -6.22
CA ARG A 23 -0.72 -1.14 -7.29
C ARG A 23 -1.26 0.21 -6.84
N VAL A 24 -1.91 0.26 -5.68
CA VAL A 24 -2.50 1.51 -5.16
C VAL A 24 -1.40 2.52 -4.82
N PHE A 25 -0.29 2.07 -4.23
CA PHE A 25 0.84 2.95 -3.95
C PHE A 25 1.45 3.56 -5.22
N ASP A 26 1.63 2.77 -6.29
CA ASP A 26 2.12 3.28 -7.58
C ASP A 26 1.16 4.29 -8.22
N GLU A 27 -0.14 4.16 -8.00
CA GLU A 27 -1.15 5.06 -8.54
C GLU A 27 -1.22 6.39 -7.76
N MET A 28 -1.09 6.32 -6.42
CA MET A 28 -1.13 7.50 -5.55
C MET A 28 0.16 8.32 -5.59
N TRP A 29 1.32 7.66 -5.65
CA TRP A 29 2.62 8.33 -5.63
C TRP A 29 3.55 7.78 -6.73
N PRO A 30 3.24 8.08 -8.01
CA PRO A 30 3.99 7.56 -9.15
C PRO A 30 5.47 7.98 -9.15
N ASP A 31 5.78 9.15 -8.59
CA ASP A 31 7.12 9.74 -8.58
C ASP A 31 7.97 9.33 -7.35
N THR A 32 7.47 8.42 -6.51
CA THR A 32 8.21 8.05 -5.28
C THR A 32 9.52 7.32 -5.63
N PRO A 33 10.66 7.76 -5.07
CA PRO A 33 11.93 7.09 -5.28
C PRO A 33 11.89 5.64 -4.77
N ARG A 34 12.48 4.74 -5.55
CA ARG A 34 12.58 3.30 -5.26
C ARG A 34 14.02 2.95 -4.87
N ALA A 35 14.20 2.07 -3.89
CA ALA A 35 15.50 1.45 -3.63
C ALA A 35 15.53 0.06 -4.29
N GLY A 36 16.11 -0.01 -5.49
CA GLY A 36 16.07 -1.23 -6.30
C GLY A 36 14.63 -1.62 -6.65
N GLN A 37 14.20 -2.81 -6.22
CA GLN A 37 12.83 -3.30 -6.45
C GLN A 37 11.83 -2.87 -5.35
N ASN A 38 12.32 -2.28 -4.26
CA ASN A 38 11.50 -1.93 -3.11
C ASN A 38 10.98 -0.49 -3.21
N ARG A 39 9.68 -0.34 -2.98
CA ARG A 39 9.05 0.96 -2.73
C ARG A 39 9.34 1.37 -1.30
N LEU A 40 9.72 2.63 -1.14
CA LEU A 40 10.00 3.21 0.16
C LEU A 40 8.70 3.80 0.68
N ILE A 41 7.95 3.01 1.44
CA ILE A 41 6.66 3.41 2.01
C ILE A 41 6.92 3.97 3.39
N LYS A 42 6.54 5.22 3.64
CA LYS A 42 6.68 5.81 4.98
C LYS A 42 5.52 5.39 5.88
N PRO A 43 5.73 5.16 7.19
CA PRO A 43 4.65 4.83 8.11
C PRO A 43 3.48 5.84 8.10
N GLU A 44 3.77 7.14 7.93
CA GLU A 44 2.74 8.18 7.84
C GLU A 44 1.83 8.07 6.60
N GLN A 45 2.26 7.37 5.55
CA GLN A 45 1.46 7.14 4.33
C GLN A 45 0.49 5.97 4.50
N LEU A 46 0.66 5.14 5.54
CA LEU A 46 -0.17 3.94 5.73
C LEU A 46 -1.67 4.23 5.88
N PRO A 47 -2.12 5.25 6.65
CA PRO A 47 -3.55 5.53 6.77
C PRO A 47 -4.20 5.90 5.43
N GLU A 48 -3.54 6.74 4.65
CA GLU A 48 -4.02 7.19 3.33
C GLU A 48 -4.03 6.02 2.33
N LEU A 49 -2.96 5.23 2.32
CA LEU A 49 -2.86 4.02 1.50
C LEU A 49 -3.93 2.99 1.89
N ALA A 50 -4.21 2.82 3.19
CA ALA A 50 -5.26 1.93 3.66
C ALA A 50 -6.64 2.36 3.17
N ALA A 51 -6.95 3.66 3.24
CA ALA A 51 -8.19 4.23 2.75
C ALA A 51 -8.35 4.00 1.24
N ALA A 52 -7.34 4.32 0.44
CA ALA A 52 -7.38 4.12 -1.01
C ALA A 52 -7.51 2.64 -1.41
N ILE A 53 -6.85 1.72 -0.69
CA ILE A 53 -7.04 0.28 -0.89
C ILE A 53 -8.46 -0.13 -0.52
N ALA A 54 -9.00 0.38 0.60
CA ALA A 54 -10.36 0.08 1.03
C ALA A 54 -11.37 0.56 -0.02
N GLU A 55 -11.29 1.79 -0.51
CA GLU A 55 -12.18 2.32 -1.55
C GLU A 55 -12.13 1.48 -2.83
N ARG A 56 -10.93 1.12 -3.29
CA ARG A 56 -10.75 0.37 -4.53
C ARG A 56 -11.23 -1.08 -4.46
N TYR A 57 -11.08 -1.74 -3.30
CA TYR A 57 -11.31 -3.18 -3.14
C TYR A 57 -12.51 -3.55 -2.26
N GLN A 58 -13.07 -2.66 -1.43
CA GLN A 58 -14.36 -2.89 -0.75
C GLN A 58 -15.52 -2.95 -1.73
N ALA A 59 -15.46 -2.18 -2.82
CA ALA A 59 -16.46 -2.23 -3.90
C ALA A 59 -16.58 -3.64 -4.52
N SER A 60 -15.58 -4.51 -4.35
CA SER A 60 -15.56 -5.87 -4.91
C SER A 60 -16.00 -6.97 -3.93
N GLN A 61 -16.28 -6.68 -2.66
CA GLN A 61 -16.62 -7.70 -1.66
C GLN A 61 -18.10 -7.75 -1.24
N VAL A 62 -18.98 -6.91 -1.80
CA VAL A 62 -20.42 -6.93 -1.51
C VAL A 62 -21.19 -7.64 -2.63
N THR A 63 -20.83 -8.89 -2.96
CA THR A 63 -21.76 -9.81 -3.65
C THR A 63 -21.29 -11.26 -3.45
N ARG A 64 -21.80 -11.93 -2.41
CA ARG A 64 -22.15 -13.36 -2.45
C ARG A 64 -22.93 -13.76 -1.21
#